data_AF-A0A137ZYS5-F1
#
_entry.id   AF-A0A137ZYS5-F1
#
_cell.length_a   1.000
_cell.length_b   1.000
_cell.length_c   1.000
_cell.angle_alpha   90.00
_cell.angle_beta   90.00
_cell.angle_gamma   90.00
#
_symmetry.space_group_name_H-M   'P 1'
#
loop_
_entity.id
_entity.type
_entity.pdbx_description
1 polymer ?
#
loop_
_entity_poly.entity_id
_entity_poly.type
_entity_poly.pdbx_seq_one_letter_code
_entity_poly.pdbx_strand_id
1 'polypeptide(L)' 'MTEEIPDDGRLYITTDAQQLIRAIKNASFLIFVGLIALGIMLWQPWASPTIENVQRGGIAYTCVTYKTTADCN' A
#
# COMPACT_ATOMS: atom_id res chain seq x y z
N MET A 1 38.74 6.63 47.40
CA MET A 1 38.39 7.37 46.17
C MET A 1 37.46 6.47 45.38
N THR A 2 36.16 6.72 45.47
CA THR A 2 35.15 6.06 44.63
C THR A 2 34.93 6.98 43.44
N GLU A 3 35.40 6.56 42.28
CA GLU A 3 35.21 7.28 41.02
C GLU A 3 33.75 7.10 40.61
N GLU A 4 32.94 8.15 40.73
CA GLU A 4 31.59 8.15 40.19
C GLU A 4 31.68 8.15 38.66
N ILE A 5 31.14 7.09 38.05
CA ILE A 5 31.07 6.97 36.60
C ILE A 5 30.08 8.04 36.10
N PRO A 6 30.50 8.96 35.20
CA PRO A 6 29.63 10.02 34.71
C PRO A 6 28.37 9.45 34.02
N ASP A 7 27.19 9.80 34.57
CA ASP A 7 25.86 9.34 34.11
C ASP A 7 25.48 9.86 32.71
N ASP A 8 26.28 10.78 32.18
CA ASP A 8 26.13 11.42 30.88
C ASP A 8 26.18 10.38 29.74
N GLY A 9 27.11 9.42 29.79
CA GLY A 9 27.23 8.38 28.76
C GLY A 9 25.97 7.51 28.62
N ARG A 10 25.21 7.32 29.70
CA ARG A 10 23.98 6.51 29.71
C ARG A 10 22.78 7.28 29.14
N LEU A 11 22.78 8.61 29.29
CA LEU A 11 21.74 9.49 28.73
C LEU A 11 21.81 9.55 27.19
N TYR A 12 23.01 9.57 26.60
CA TYR A 12 23.18 9.57 25.14
C TYR A 12 22.72 8.24 24.51
N ILE A 13 23.06 7.10 25.12
CA ILE A 13 22.66 5.76 24.61
C ILE A 13 21.12 5.63 24.58
N THR A 14 20.44 6.14 25.60
CA THR A 14 18.97 6.03 25.70
C THR A 14 18.24 6.98 24.76
N THR A 15 18.76 8.19 24.55
CA THR A 15 18.17 9.17 23.63
C THR A 15 18.34 8.75 22.17
N ASP A 16 19.52 8.24 21.79
CA ASP A 16 19.76 7.70 20.44
C ASP A 16 18.88 6.47 20.16
N ALA A 17 18.74 5.57 21.14
CA ALA A 17 17.84 4.41 21.03
C ALA A 17 16.37 4.83 20.86
N GLN A 18 15.92 5.86 21.59
CA GLN A 18 14.55 6.38 21.46
C GLN A 18 14.30 7.03 20.10
N GLN A 19 15.27 7.76 19.56
CA GLN A 19 15.19 8.36 18.23
C GLN A 19 15.14 7.27 17.14
N LEU A 20 15.97 6.24 17.27
CA LEU A 20 15.97 5.09 16.36
C LEU A 20 14.61 4.37 16.38
N ILE A 21 14.03 4.12 17.56
CA ILE A 21 12.71 3.48 17.69
C ILE A 21 11.62 4.33 17.02
N ARG A 22 11.65 5.66 17.16
CA ARG A 22 10.70 6.55 16.48
C ARG A 22 10.86 6.51 14.96
N ALA A 23 12.09 6.53 14.48
CA ALA A 23 12.38 6.43 13.05
C ALA A 23 11.90 5.10 12.47
N ILE A 24 12.17 3.98 13.16
CA ILE A 24 11.69 2.65 12.75
C ILE A 24 10.17 2.59 12.72
N LYS A 25 9.48 3.13 13.73
CA LYS A 25 8.00 3.17 13.77
C LYS A 25 7.41 3.98 12.62
N ASN A 26 8.01 5.12 12.29
CA ASN A 26 7.54 5.93 11.17
C ASN A 26 7.79 5.24 9.83
N ALA A 27 8.97 4.63 9.65
CA ALA A 27 9.31 3.90 8.44
C ALA A 27 8.38 2.69 8.23
N SER A 28 8.13 1.91 9.29
CA SER A 28 7.23 0.75 9.21
C SER A 28 5.79 1.16 8.90
N PHE A 29 5.31 2.28 9.46
CA PHE A 29 4.00 2.82 9.13
C PHE A 29 3.90 3.23 7.66
N LEU A 30 4.90 3.93 7.11
CA LEU A 30 4.92 4.32 5.70
C LEU A 30 4.94 3.10 4.77
N ILE A 31 5.75 2.08 5.09
CA ILE A 31 5.79 0.83 4.32
C ILE A 31 4.41 0.14 4.36
N PHE A 32 3.79 0.05 5.53
CA PHE A 32 2.47 -0.57 5.70
C PHE A 32 1.40 0.13 4.87
N VAL A 33 1.34 1.47 4.93
CA VAL A 33 0.40 2.27 4.13
C VAL A 33 0.67 2.08 2.64
N GLY A 34 1.94 2.06 2.21
CA GLY A 34 2.31 1.81 0.83
C GLY A 34 1.86 0.44 0.32
N LEU A 35 2.04 -0.61 1.12
CA LEU A 35 1.59 -1.97 0.77
C LEU A 35 0.07 -2.07 0.66
N ILE A 36 -0.68 -1.41 1.56
CA ILE A 36 -2.14 -1.34 1.46
C ILE A 36 -2.58 -0.63 0.18
N ALA A 37 -1.98 0.53 -0.12
CA ALA A 37 -2.33 1.30 -1.32
C ALA A 37 -2.09 0.47 -2.60
N LEU A 38 -0.96 -0.23 -2.69
CA LEU A 38 -0.65 -1.13 -3.80
C LEU A 38 -1.64 -2.30 -3.88
N GLY A 39 -2.01 -2.90 -2.75
CA GLY A 39 -3.01 -3.96 -2.69
C GLY A 39 -4.38 -3.50 -3.21
N ILE A 40 -4.81 -2.30 -2.82
CA ILE A 40 -6.07 -1.70 -3.31
C ILE A 40 -6.02 -1.46 -4.81
N MET A 41 -4.91 -0.94 -5.34
CA MET A 41 -4.75 -0.69 -6.78
C MET A 41 -4.84 -1.98 -7.61
N LEU A 42 -4.17 -3.05 -7.16
CA LEU A 42 -4.20 -4.34 -7.85
C LEU A 42 -5.57 -5.02 -7.77
N TRP A 43 -6.30 -4.84 -6.67
CA TRP A 43 -7.55 -5.55 -6.46
C TRP A 43 -8.72 -4.98 -7.27
N GLN A 44 -8.62 -3.75 -7.79
CA GLN A 44 -9.76 -3.04 -8.39
C GLN A 44 -10.45 -3.84 -9.52
N PRO A 45 -11.60 -4.50 -9.25
CA PRO A 45 -12.23 -5.38 -10.22
C PRO A 45 -12.99 -4.61 -11.31
N TRP A 46 -13.03 -3.28 -11.22
CA TRP A 46 -13.69 -2.37 -12.16
C TRP A 46 -12.73 -1.82 -13.21
N ALA A 47 -11.42 -2.02 -13.03
CA ALA A 47 -10.38 -1.58 -13.98
C ALA A 47 -9.92 -2.69 -14.93
N SER A 48 -10.41 -3.93 -14.77
CA SER A 48 -10.15 -5.01 -15.72
C SER A 48 -11.28 -5.07 -16.75
N PRO A 49 -11.10 -4.52 -17.96
CA PRO A 49 -12.04 -4.73 -19.05
C PRO A 49 -12.06 -6.21 -19.43
N THR A 50 -13.25 -6.81 -19.46
CA THR A 50 -13.43 -8.15 -20.02
C THR A 50 -13.98 -8.01 -21.43
N ILE A 51 -13.45 -8.80 -22.37
CA ILE A 51 -13.99 -8.85 -23.73
C ILE A 51 -15.06 -9.95 -23.76
N GLU A 52 -16.31 -9.56 -23.90
CA GLU A 52 -17.43 -10.50 -23.98
C GLU A 52 -18.15 -10.37 -25.32
N ASN A 53 -18.57 -11.51 -25.86
CA ASN A 53 -19.42 -11.55 -27.04
C ASN A 53 -20.88 -11.42 -26.61
N VAL A 54 -21.45 -10.24 -26.83
CA VAL A 54 -22.88 -9.99 -26.55
C VAL A 54 -23.68 -10.16 -27.83
N GLN A 55 -24.72 -11.00 -27.78
CA GLN A 55 -25.68 -11.14 -28.87
C GLN A 55 -26.82 -10.14 -28.66
N ARG A 56 -26.93 -9.17 -29.57
CA ARG A 56 -28.07 -8.24 -29.60
C ARG A 56 -28.76 -8.39 -30.95
N GLY A 57 -30.01 -8.88 -30.93
CA GLY A 57 -30.80 -9.05 -32.16
C GLY A 57 -30.29 -10.11 -33.14
N GLY A 58 -29.57 -11.13 -32.66
CA GLY A 58 -29.07 -12.23 -33.50
C GLY A 58 -27.72 -11.98 -34.18
N ILE A 59 -27.10 -10.82 -33.93
CA ILE A 59 -25.75 -10.47 -34.40
C ILE A 59 -24.81 -10.47 -33.19
N ALA A 60 -23.63 -11.08 -33.33
CA ALA A 60 -22.60 -11.13 -32.29
C ALA A 60 -21.71 -9.89 -32.37
N TYR A 61 -21.63 -9.14 -31.27
CA TYR A 61 -20.74 -8.00 -31.12
C TYR A 61 -19.67 -8.32 -30.07
N THR A 62 -18.43 -7.97 -30.36
CA THR A 62 -17.33 -8.05 -29.39
C THR A 62 -17.30 -6.74 -28.63
N CYS A 63 -17.70 -6.77 -27.36
CA CYS A 63 -17.80 -5.57 -26.54
C CYS A 63 -16.82 -5.62 -25.37
N VAL A 64 -16.36 -4.43 -25.00
CA VAL A 64 -15.59 -4.25 -23.77
C VAL A 64 -16.60 -4.06 -22.65
N THR A 65 -16.68 -5.04 -21.74
CA THR A 65 -17.56 -4.99 -20.58
C THR A 65 -16.78 -4.56 -19.35
N TYR A 66 -17.29 -3.52 -18.71
CA TYR A 66 -16.95 -3.07 -17.37
C TYR A 66 -18.09 -3.45 -16.43
N LYS A 67 -17.83 -3.48 -15.12
CA LYS A 67 -18.79 -3.92 -14.09
C LYS A 67 -20.20 -3.32 -14.20
N THR A 68 -20.34 -2.11 -14.75
CA THR A 68 -21.62 -1.39 -14.88
C THR A 68 -21.94 -0.90 -16.30
N THR A 69 -21.05 -1.11 -17.27
CA THR A 69 -21.19 -0.55 -18.62
C THR A 69 -20.60 -1.49 -19.66
N ALA A 70 -21.24 -1.60 -20.81
CA ALA A 70 -20.71 -2.32 -21.96
C ALA A 70 -20.52 -1.30 -23.08
N ASP A 71 -19.29 -1.21 -23.60
CA ASP A 71 -18.99 -0.39 -24.77
C ASP A 71 -18.81 -1.30 -25.99
N CYS A 72 -19.61 -1.05 -27.02
CA CYS A 72 -19.73 -1.87 -28.21
C CYS A 72 -19.51 -0.96 -29.43
N ASN A 73 -18.51 -1.28 -30.25
CA ASN A 73 -18.26 -0.62 -31.54
C ASN A 73 -18.88 -1.41 -32.68
#